data_AF-A0A1K2ITZ7-F1
#
_entry.id   AF-A0A1K2ITZ7-F1
#
_cell.length_a   1.000
_cell.length_b   1.000
_cell.length_c   1.000
_cell.angle_alpha   90.00
_cell.angle_beta   90.00
_cell.angle_gamma   90.00
#
_symmetry.space_group_name_H-M   'P 1'
#
loop_
_entity.id
_entity.type
_entity.pdbx_description
1 polymer ?
#
loop_
_entity_poly.entity_id
_entity_poly.type
_entity_poly.pdbx_seq_one_letter_code
_entity_poly.pdbx_strand_id
1 'polypeptide(L)'
;MIVIEFLGEIIGRIFVEFIFEGIILGIYRLYKKTVEFIRVNVFGFKAKPIKPKKALEKKLLYKKIELTENLNSKLKSGQKGVVLEVINKDKVFAEFYDRNGKPIELNNELVFEIGIKQFKLKK
;
A
#
# COMPACT_ATOMS: atom_id res chain seq x y z
N MET A 1 13.36 -21.89 38.92
CA MET A 1 11.90 -21.77 39.11
C MET A 1 11.46 -20.31 39.07
N ILE A 2 12.05 -19.43 39.89
CA ILE A 2 11.73 -17.98 39.98
C ILE A 2 11.85 -17.23 38.64
N VAL A 3 12.87 -17.53 37.82
CA VAL A 3 13.10 -16.84 36.54
C VAL A 3 12.01 -17.15 35.49
N ILE A 4 11.43 -18.36 35.54
CA ILE A 4 10.39 -18.80 34.59
C ILE A 4 9.04 -18.17 34.95
N GLU A 5 8.74 -18.06 36.25
CA GLU A 5 7.54 -17.36 36.74
C GLU A 5 7.57 -15.87 36.38
N PHE A 6 8.73 -15.22 36.55
CA PHE A 6 8.91 -13.81 36.21
C PHE A 6 8.82 -13.54 34.69
N LEU A 7 9.38 -14.43 33.86
CA LEU A 7 9.20 -14.35 32.40
C LEU A 7 7.74 -14.57 31.98
N GLY A 8 7.04 -15.50 32.63
CA GLY A 8 5.64 -15.81 32.36
C GLY A 8 4.71 -14.63 32.67
N GLU A 9 4.93 -13.91 33.78
CA GLU A 9 4.17 -12.70 34.11
C GLU A 9 4.39 -11.55 33.11
N ILE A 10 5.63 -11.34 32.68
CA ILE A 10 5.96 -10.29 31.69
C ILE A 10 5.31 -10.61 30.35
N ILE A 11 5.42 -11.86 29.88
CA ILE A 11 4.80 -12.30 28.63
C ILE A 11 3.27 -12.21 28.74
N GLY A 12 2.69 -12.60 29.88
CA GLY A 12 1.25 -12.50 30.14
C GLY A 12 0.74 -11.05 30.06
N ARG A 13 1.44 -10.09 30.69
CA ARG A 13 1.08 -8.67 30.58
C ARG A 13 1.15 -8.14 29.15
N ILE A 14 2.25 -8.41 28.45
CA ILE A 14 2.44 -7.98 27.06
C ILE A 14 1.34 -8.56 26.17
N PHE A 15 0.99 -9.85 26.36
CA PHE A 15 -0.02 -10.52 25.57
C PHE A 15 -1.43 -9.94 25.79
N VAL A 16 -1.78 -9.65 27.04
CA VAL A 16 -3.06 -9.00 27.39
C VAL A 16 -3.13 -7.61 26.78
N GLU A 17 -2.08 -6.80 26.90
CA GLU A 17 -2.03 -5.44 26.34
C GLU A 17 -2.18 -5.46 24.81
N PHE A 18 -1.49 -6.38 24.13
CA PHE A 18 -1.60 -6.54 22.68
C PHE A 18 -3.00 -6.98 22.21
N ILE A 19 -3.64 -7.88 22.96
CA ILE A 19 -5.01 -8.31 22.68
C ILE A 19 -5.99 -7.15 22.93
N PHE A 20 -5.84 -6.41 24.01
CA PHE A 20 -6.71 -5.28 24.31
C PHE A 20 -6.58 -4.16 23.28
N GLU A 21 -5.37 -3.78 22.88
CA GLU A 21 -5.18 -2.80 21.80
C GLU A 21 -5.77 -3.30 20.48
N GLY A 22 -5.54 -4.57 20.13
CA GLY A 22 -6.09 -5.18 18.92
C GLY A 22 -7.63 -5.20 18.91
N ILE A 23 -8.24 -5.55 20.04
CA ILE A 23 -9.70 -5.59 20.21
C ILE A 23 -10.28 -4.17 20.17
N ILE A 24 -9.69 -3.21 20.89
CA ILE A 24 -10.15 -1.82 20.91
C ILE A 24 -10.06 -1.19 19.52
N LEU A 25 -8.95 -1.38 18.81
CA LEU A 25 -8.79 -0.92 17.41
C LEU A 25 -9.79 -1.60 16.47
N GLY A 26 -10.05 -2.90 16.68
CA GLY A 26 -11.03 -3.66 15.91
C GLY A 26 -12.45 -3.12 16.10
N ILE A 27 -12.87 -2.94 17.36
CA ILE A 27 -14.19 -2.40 17.74
C ILE A 27 -14.34 -0.97 17.20
N TYR A 28 -13.32 -0.13 17.33
CA TYR A 28 -13.34 1.24 16.82
C TYR A 28 -13.54 1.29 15.30
N ARG A 29 -12.87 0.41 14.54
CA ARG A 29 -13.05 0.30 13.08
C ARG A 29 -14.47 -0.15 12.71
N LEU A 30 -15.02 -1.12 13.43
CA LEU A 30 -16.39 -1.61 13.25
C LEU A 30 -17.40 -0.50 13.54
N TYR A 31 -17.28 0.17 14.68
CA TYR A 31 -18.17 1.27 15.08
C TYR A 31 -18.17 2.39 14.03
N LYS A 32 -16.98 2.80 13.56
CA LYS A 32 -16.86 3.83 12.52
C LYS A 32 -17.56 3.45 11.22
N LYS A 33 -17.51 2.19 10.82
CA LYS A 33 -18.18 1.66 9.63
C LYS A 33 -19.70 1.65 9.80
N THR A 34 -20.19 1.29 10.98
CA THR A 34 -21.62 1.32 11.33
C THR A 34 -22.17 2.75 11.35
N VAL A 35 -21.43 3.70 11.91
CA VAL A 35 -21.82 5.13 11.91
C VAL A 35 -21.89 5.67 10.48
N GLU A 36 -20.94 5.33 9.60
CA GLU A 36 -21.02 5.70 8.19
C GLU A 36 -22.22 5.05 7.49
N PHE A 37 -22.53 3.78 7.78
CA PHE A 37 -23.71 3.09 7.23
C PHE A 37 -25.03 3.74 7.65
N ILE A 38 -25.20 4.05 8.94
CA ILE A 38 -26.39 4.73 9.47
C ILE A 38 -26.50 6.14 8.88
N ARG A 39 -25.39 6.88 8.81
CA ARG A 39 -25.38 8.24 8.24
C ARG A 39 -25.82 8.26 6.77
N VAL A 40 -25.46 7.23 5.99
CA VAL A 40 -25.83 7.14 4.58
C VAL A 40 -27.26 6.63 4.39
N ASN A 41 -27.66 5.57 5.10
CA ASN A 41 -28.94 4.91 4.89
C ASN A 41 -30.11 5.51 5.67
N VAL A 42 -29.87 6.06 6.87
CA VAL A 42 -30.93 6.64 7.73
C VAL A 42 -31.05 8.14 7.52
N PHE A 43 -29.92 8.84 7.41
CA PHE A 43 -29.92 10.30 7.26
C PHE A 43 -29.80 10.79 5.80
N GLY A 44 -29.71 9.88 4.83
CA GLY A 44 -29.67 10.22 3.39
C GLY A 44 -28.44 11.00 2.94
N PHE A 45 -27.39 11.12 3.78
CA PHE A 45 -26.17 11.80 3.40
C PHE A 45 -25.39 10.95 2.38
N LYS A 46 -24.87 11.56 1.32
CA LYS A 46 -23.94 10.87 0.41
C LYS A 46 -22.73 10.38 1.20
N ALA A 47 -22.35 9.11 0.99
CA ALA A 47 -21.15 8.55 1.58
C ALA A 47 -19.97 9.48 1.33
N LYS A 48 -19.11 9.68 2.34
CA LYS A 48 -17.89 10.47 2.17
C LYS A 48 -17.15 9.93 0.94
N PRO A 49 -16.85 10.76 -0.07
CA PRO A 49 -16.17 10.28 -1.26
C PRO A 49 -14.86 9.64 -0.82
N ILE A 50 -14.63 8.40 -1.25
CA ILE A 50 -13.34 7.73 -1.06
C ILE A 50 -12.31 8.69 -1.60
N LYS A 51 -11.39 9.15 -0.73
CA LYS A 51 -10.34 10.08 -1.15
C LYS A 51 -9.67 9.48 -2.39
N PRO A 52 -9.66 10.18 -3.55
CA PRO A 52 -9.24 9.58 -4.82
C PRO A 52 -7.84 8.97 -4.76
N LYS A 53 -6.95 9.51 -3.92
CA LYS A 53 -5.62 8.95 -3.64
C LYS A 53 -5.67 7.53 -3.05
N LYS A 54 -6.56 7.25 -2.07
CA LYS A 54 -6.70 5.92 -1.44
C LYS A 54 -7.21 4.85 -2.41
N ALA A 55 -8.12 5.24 -3.31
CA ALA A 55 -8.61 4.32 -4.36
C ALA A 55 -7.50 4.00 -5.38
N LEU A 56 -6.71 5.01 -5.75
CA LEU A 56 -5.58 4.86 -6.67
C LEU A 56 -4.47 3.99 -6.08
N GLU A 57 -4.09 4.25 -4.81
CA GLU A 57 -3.14 3.44 -4.05
C GLU A 57 -3.57 1.96 -4.05
N LYS A 58 -4.81 1.66 -3.65
CA LYS A 58 -5.30 0.28 -3.63
C LYS A 58 -5.25 -0.39 -5.02
N LYS A 59 -5.40 0.38 -6.09
CA LYS A 59 -5.42 -0.11 -7.47
C LYS A 59 -4.01 -0.36 -8.02
N LEU A 60 -3.05 0.51 -7.70
CA LEU A 60 -1.73 0.55 -8.34
C LEU A 60 -0.59 0.03 -7.45
N LEU A 61 -0.67 0.22 -6.14
CA LEU A 61 0.41 -0.15 -5.22
C LEU A 61 0.75 -1.64 -5.33
N TYR A 62 2.04 -1.95 -5.47
CA TYR A 62 2.60 -3.29 -5.64
C TYR A 62 2.10 -4.05 -6.88
N LYS A 63 1.47 -3.37 -7.84
CA LYS A 63 1.09 -4.00 -9.10
C LYS A 63 2.28 -4.07 -10.05
N LYS A 64 2.32 -5.18 -10.79
CA LYS A 64 3.23 -5.37 -11.91
C LYS A 64 2.80 -4.45 -13.05
N ILE A 65 3.78 -3.77 -13.62
CA ILE A 65 3.59 -2.81 -14.70
C ILE A 65 4.54 -3.10 -15.85
N GLU A 66 4.18 -2.60 -17.02
CA GLU A 66 5.00 -2.66 -18.23
C GLU A 66 5.02 -1.27 -18.87
N LEU A 67 6.22 -0.76 -19.15
CA LEU A 67 6.36 0.54 -19.83
C LEU A 67 5.74 0.49 -21.22
N THR A 68 4.99 1.53 -21.57
CA THR A 68 4.40 1.68 -22.90
C THR A 68 5.32 2.45 -23.84
N GLU A 69 6.18 3.30 -23.30
CA GLU A 69 7.10 4.17 -24.05
C GLU A 69 8.53 4.10 -23.50
N ASN A 70 9.49 4.61 -24.27
CA ASN A 70 10.88 4.73 -23.83
C ASN A 70 11.02 5.97 -22.96
N LEU A 71 11.41 5.80 -21.71
CA LEU A 71 11.62 6.92 -20.79
C LEU A 71 13.04 7.46 -20.85
N ASN A 72 14.02 6.57 -20.97
CA ASN A 72 15.44 6.93 -21.04
C ASN A 72 16.25 5.83 -21.75
N SER A 73 17.58 5.96 -21.75
CA SER A 73 18.49 5.03 -22.43
C SER A 73 18.40 3.58 -21.90
N LYS A 74 18.05 3.40 -20.62
CA LYS A 74 17.92 2.08 -19.96
C LYS A 74 16.49 1.57 -19.84
N LEU A 75 15.51 2.45 -19.62
CA LEU A 75 14.09 2.16 -19.46
C LEU A 75 13.37 2.26 -20.79
N LYS A 76 13.25 1.11 -21.46
CA LYS A 76 12.61 1.00 -22.77
C LYS A 76 11.17 0.49 -22.66
N SER A 77 10.38 0.73 -23.70
CA SER A 77 9.04 0.15 -23.85
C SER A 77 9.09 -1.37 -23.72
N GLY A 78 8.10 -1.96 -23.05
CA GLY A 78 8.02 -3.39 -22.76
C GLY A 78 8.78 -3.84 -21.50
N GLN A 79 9.52 -2.94 -20.85
CA GLN A 79 10.22 -3.24 -19.60
C GLN A 79 9.24 -3.47 -18.47
N LYS A 80 9.47 -4.53 -17.68
CA LYS A 80 8.63 -4.89 -16.55
C LYS A 80 9.10 -4.20 -15.28
N GLY A 81 8.15 -3.81 -14.45
CA GLY A 81 8.42 -3.18 -13.17
C GLY A 81 7.30 -3.43 -12.15
N VAL A 82 7.46 -2.83 -10.98
CA VAL A 82 6.48 -2.85 -9.89
C VAL A 82 6.32 -1.43 -9.34
N VAL A 83 5.08 -1.01 -9.12
CA VAL A 83 4.78 0.27 -8.46
C VAL A 83 5.07 0.13 -6.96
N LEU A 84 5.95 0.97 -6.44
CA LEU A 84 6.32 1.01 -5.03
C LEU A 84 5.48 2.01 -4.24
N GLU A 85 5.19 3.17 -4.83
CA GLU A 85 4.44 4.23 -4.15
C GLU A 85 3.62 5.08 -5.13
N VAL A 86 2.46 5.55 -4.68
CA VAL A 86 1.64 6.52 -5.42
C VAL A 86 1.86 7.93 -4.87
N ILE A 87 2.59 8.75 -5.62
CA ILE A 87 2.92 10.12 -5.25
C ILE A 87 1.64 10.97 -5.30
N ASN A 88 1.01 11.00 -6.48
CA ASN A 88 -0.19 11.80 -6.75
C ASN A 88 -1.11 11.09 -7.77
N LYS A 89 -2.09 11.81 -8.32
CA LYS A 89 -3.09 11.25 -9.25
C LYS A 89 -2.53 10.85 -10.61
N ASP A 90 -1.33 11.32 -10.96
CA ASP A 90 -0.75 11.20 -12.29
C ASP A 90 0.63 10.53 -12.29
N LYS A 91 1.30 10.47 -11.13
CA LYS A 91 2.68 10.01 -10.96
C LYS A 91 2.80 8.96 -9.86
N VAL A 92 3.67 7.99 -10.10
CA VAL A 92 4.01 6.91 -9.18
C VAL A 92 5.51 6.70 -9.18
N PHE A 93 6.02 6.16 -8.08
CA PHE A 93 7.35 5.59 -8.03
C PHE A 93 7.29 4.11 -8.40
N ALA A 94 8.17 3.68 -9.30
CA ALA A 94 8.28 2.29 -9.71
C ALA A 94 9.73 1.85 -9.84
N GLU A 95 9.94 0.59 -9.51
CA GLU A 95 11.19 -0.13 -9.77
C GLU A 95 11.02 -0.96 -11.05
N PHE A 96 12.06 -1.00 -11.88
CA PHE A 96 12.07 -1.76 -13.12
C PHE A 96 13.16 -2.81 -13.12
N TYR A 97 12.93 -3.89 -13.85
CA TYR A 97 13.82 -5.04 -13.88
C TYR A 97 14.37 -5.32 -15.28
N ASP A 98 15.59 -5.81 -15.33
CA ASP A 98 16.21 -6.33 -16.55
C ASP A 98 15.58 -7.68 -16.95
N ARG A 99 16.09 -8.28 -18.04
CA ARG A 99 15.62 -9.59 -18.51
C ARG A 99 15.91 -10.74 -17.54
N ASN A 100 16.86 -10.54 -16.63
CA ASN A 100 17.26 -11.50 -15.60
C ASN A 100 16.50 -11.29 -14.28
N GLY A 101 15.60 -10.29 -14.21
CA GLY A 101 14.86 -9.94 -13.00
C GLY A 101 15.65 -9.09 -12.00
N LYS A 102 16.83 -8.58 -12.38
CA LYS A 102 17.61 -7.68 -11.54
C LYS A 102 17.09 -6.24 -11.64
N PRO A 103 17.03 -5.48 -10.54
CA PRO A 103 16.70 -4.07 -10.56
C PRO A 103 17.59 -3.28 -11.52
N ILE A 104 17.01 -2.33 -12.24
CA ILE A 104 17.74 -1.44 -13.13
C ILE A 104 18.17 -0.23 -12.33
N GLU A 105 19.49 -0.05 -12.23
CA GLU A 105 20.08 1.15 -11.66
C GLU A 105 20.49 2.13 -12.76
N LEU A 106 20.11 3.39 -12.62
CA LEU A 106 20.54 4.49 -13.49
C LEU A 106 20.89 5.70 -12.62
N ASN A 107 22.08 6.27 -12.78
CA ASN A 107 22.54 7.43 -12.00
C ASN A 107 22.48 7.23 -10.48
N ASN A 108 22.79 6.01 -10.00
CA ASN A 108 22.65 5.60 -8.60
C ASN A 108 21.21 5.61 -8.07
N GLU A 109 20.21 5.63 -8.96
CA GLU A 109 18.79 5.52 -8.63
C GLU A 109 18.23 4.17 -9.12
N LEU A 110 17.48 3.50 -8.24
CA LEU A 110 16.77 2.24 -8.51
C LEU A 110 15.26 2.44 -8.70
N VAL A 111 14.76 3.59 -8.23
CA VAL A 111 13.34 3.92 -8.19
C VAL A 111 13.12 5.12 -9.08
N PHE A 112 12.18 5.00 -10.01
CA PHE A 112 11.91 5.99 -11.02
C PHE A 112 10.53 6.60 -10.83
N GLU A 113 10.45 7.92 -10.93
CA GLU A 113 9.18 8.62 -11.04
C GLU A 113 8.63 8.46 -12.47
N ILE A 114 7.45 7.86 -12.58
CA ILE A 114 6.79 7.65 -13.87
C ILE A 114 5.33 8.10 -13.83
N GLY A 115 4.84 8.55 -14.97
CA GLY A 115 3.43 8.86 -15.18
C GLY A 115 2.57 7.61 -15.32
N ILE A 116 1.33 7.65 -14.81
CA ILE A 116 0.36 6.54 -14.89
C ILE A 116 0.00 6.21 -16.35
N LYS A 117 0.14 7.17 -17.27
CA LYS A 117 -0.07 6.97 -18.71
C LYS A 117 1.11 6.31 -19.42
N GLN A 118 2.28 6.26 -18.78
CA GLN A 118 3.54 5.75 -19.35
C GLN A 118 3.75 4.26 -19.11
N PHE A 119 2.79 3.61 -18.43
CA PHE A 119 2.80 2.18 -18.22
C PHE A 119 1.38 1.59 -18.29
N LYS A 120 1.32 0.28 -18.54
CA LYS A 120 0.10 -0.52 -18.42
C LYS A 120 0.24 -1.53 -17.29
N LEU A 121 -0.86 -1.84 -16.62
CA LEU A 121 -0.91 -2.91 -15.62
C LEU A 121 -0.77 -4.27 -16.31
N LYS A 122 0.13 -5.11 -15.81
CA LYS A 122 0.22 -6.53 -16.17
C LYS A 122 -0.62 -7.34 -15.17
N LYS A 123 -1.47 -8.24 -15.71
CA LYS A 123 -2.14 -9.27 -14.91
C LYS A 123 -1.12 -10.28 -14.38
#